data_AF-A0A3A4S3B3-F1
#
_entry.id   AF-A0A3A4S3B3-F1
#
_cell.length_a   1.000
_cell.length_b   1.000
_cell.length_c   1.000
_cell.angle_alpha   90.00
_cell.angle_beta   90.00
_cell.angle_gamma   90.00
#
_symmetry.space_group_name_H-M   'P 1'
#
loop_
_entity.id
_entity.type
_entity.pdbx_description
1 polymer ?
#
loop_
_entity_poly.entity_id
_entity_poly.type
_entity_poly.pdbx_seq_one_letter_code
_entity_poly.pdbx_strand_id
1 'polypeptide(L)'
;MKIQKTISMISRNITTVCLLVCLLLFPHETAGAQDNLEYRIKAAFLYNFAKFVEWPNPDDKGSSAPFVIGVLGDDPFGPELDAIEQKTINGRRISIKRFGTIDDVSVCHLLFFSFEEPEKMKKALRKISNQTILTVGEAEGFAQTGGMIGFVEKENKIRFEINRAAAASAGLTISSKLLKLAVIVEAEEGNALQ
;
A
#
# COMPACT_ATOMS: atom_id res chain seq x y z
N MET A 1 -20.84 59.10 -37.19
CA MET A 1 -21.17 57.66 -37.33
C MET A 1 -19.97 56.69 -37.27
N LYS A 2 -18.72 57.14 -36.99
CA LYS A 2 -17.54 56.25 -36.85
C LYS A 2 -17.21 55.85 -35.40
N ILE A 3 -17.59 56.65 -34.40
CA ILE A 3 -17.21 56.47 -32.98
C ILE A 3 -18.00 55.34 -32.29
N GLN A 4 -19.27 55.14 -32.66
CA GLN A 4 -20.13 54.09 -32.09
C GLN A 4 -19.69 52.66 -32.45
N LYS A 5 -19.06 52.46 -33.61
CA LYS A 5 -18.57 51.12 -34.04
C LYS A 5 -17.30 50.70 -33.30
N THR A 6 -16.43 51.66 -32.96
CA THR A 6 -15.16 51.39 -32.26
C THR A 6 -15.39 50.93 -30.82
N ILE A 7 -16.37 51.52 -30.12
CA ILE A 7 -16.71 51.15 -28.74
C ILE A 7 -17.28 49.71 -28.65
N SER A 8 -18.08 49.30 -29.65
CA SER A 8 -18.61 47.93 -29.74
C SER A 8 -17.56 46.87 -30.11
N MET A 9 -16.53 47.23 -30.91
CA MET A 9 -15.42 46.32 -31.22
C MET A 9 -14.47 46.11 -30.03
N ILE A 10 -14.27 47.13 -29.20
CA ILE A 10 -13.39 47.05 -28.02
C ILE A 10 -14.05 46.20 -26.93
N SER A 11 -15.36 46.36 -26.69
CA SER A 11 -16.07 45.57 -25.67
C SER A 11 -16.12 44.07 -26.00
N ARG A 12 -16.24 43.71 -27.28
CA ARG A 12 -16.27 42.31 -27.73
C ARG A 12 -14.92 41.59 -27.62
N ASN A 13 -13.82 42.32 -27.67
CA ASN A 13 -12.47 41.75 -27.54
C ASN A 13 -12.05 41.60 -26.07
N ILE A 14 -12.48 42.49 -25.18
CA ILE A 14 -12.18 42.43 -23.74
C ILE A 14 -12.87 41.21 -23.09
N THR A 15 -14.11 40.92 -23.47
CA THR A 15 -14.85 39.75 -22.92
C THR A 15 -14.17 38.42 -23.28
N THR A 16 -13.64 38.30 -24.50
CA THR A 16 -12.94 37.08 -24.96
C THR A 16 -11.58 36.90 -24.26
N VAL A 17 -10.86 37.99 -23.99
CA VAL A 17 -9.59 37.93 -23.24
C VAL A 17 -9.82 37.52 -21.78
N CYS A 18 -10.87 38.03 -21.13
CA CYS A 18 -11.21 37.59 -19.77
C CYS A 18 -11.60 36.11 -19.70
N LEU A 19 -12.28 35.56 -20.72
CA LEU A 19 -12.65 34.14 -20.75
C LEU A 19 -11.43 33.20 -20.91
N LEU A 20 -10.42 33.63 -21.68
CA LEU A 20 -9.17 32.88 -21.88
C LEU A 20 -8.23 32.96 -20.66
N VAL A 21 -8.24 34.07 -19.92
CA VAL A 21 -7.42 34.23 -18.69
C VAL A 21 -8.01 33.43 -17.53
N CYS A 22 -9.34 33.30 -17.43
CA CYS A 22 -9.95 32.46 -16.41
C CYS A 22 -9.70 30.95 -16.63
N LEU A 23 -9.49 30.50 -17.88
CA LEU A 23 -9.16 29.09 -18.16
C LEU A 23 -7.73 28.70 -17.74
N LEU A 24 -6.83 29.67 -17.58
CA LEU A 24 -5.44 29.46 -17.14
C LEU A 24 -5.27 29.55 -15.62
N LEU A 25 -6.33 29.87 -14.88
CA LEU A 25 -6.32 29.97 -13.43
C LEU A 25 -7.00 28.78 -12.74
N PHE A 26 -7.38 27.74 -13.47
CA PHE A 26 -7.78 26.48 -12.83
C PHE A 26 -6.53 25.83 -12.23
N PRO A 27 -6.39 25.78 -10.90
CA PRO A 27 -5.35 24.95 -10.30
C PRO A 27 -5.63 23.52 -10.77
N HIS A 28 -4.68 22.97 -11.53
CA HIS A 28 -4.67 21.54 -11.79
C HIS A 28 -4.40 20.91 -10.44
N GLU A 29 -5.44 20.40 -9.76
CA GLU A 29 -5.26 19.68 -8.50
C GLU A 29 -4.31 18.50 -8.78
N THR A 30 -3.09 18.59 -8.25
CA THR A 30 -2.08 17.55 -8.37
C THR A 30 -2.40 16.45 -7.37
N ALA A 31 -3.49 15.72 -7.61
CA ALA A 31 -3.89 14.57 -6.80
C ALA A 31 -2.73 13.55 -6.67
N GLY A 32 -1.92 13.39 -7.73
CA GLY A 32 -0.81 12.43 -7.73
C GLY A 32 0.38 12.76 -6.80
N ALA A 33 0.52 13.99 -6.29
CA ALA A 33 1.66 14.33 -5.43
C ALA A 33 1.49 13.83 -3.99
N GLN A 34 0.25 13.86 -3.47
CA GLN A 34 -0.09 13.38 -2.13
C GLN A 34 -0.08 11.85 -2.09
N ASP A 35 -0.69 11.21 -3.08
CA ASP A 35 -0.70 9.75 -3.23
C ASP A 35 0.73 9.21 -3.33
N ASN A 36 1.61 9.87 -4.08
CA ASN A 36 3.02 9.47 -4.19
C ASN A 36 3.77 9.52 -2.84
N LEU A 37 3.52 10.54 -2.01
CA LEU A 37 4.13 10.62 -0.67
C LEU A 37 3.62 9.49 0.25
N GLU A 38 2.32 9.21 0.21
CA GLU A 38 1.72 8.14 1.00
C GLU A 38 2.33 6.78 0.66
N TYR A 39 2.38 6.43 -0.63
CA TYR A 39 2.93 5.15 -1.05
C TYR A 39 4.43 5.04 -0.83
N ARG A 40 5.19 6.15 -0.91
CA ARG A 40 6.60 6.17 -0.47
C ARG A 40 6.74 5.83 1.01
N ILE A 41 5.86 6.35 1.87
CA ILE A 41 5.84 6.03 3.30
C ILE A 41 5.47 4.55 3.52
N LYS A 42 4.42 4.05 2.85
CA LYS A 42 4.01 2.64 2.93
C LYS A 42 5.12 1.70 2.46
N ALA A 43 5.84 2.00 1.37
CA ALA A 43 7.00 1.23 0.90
C ALA A 43 8.13 1.17 1.95
N ALA A 44 8.40 2.28 2.64
CA ALA A 44 9.36 2.30 3.74
C ALA A 44 8.88 1.44 4.93
N PHE A 45 7.58 1.41 5.21
CA PHE A 45 7.01 0.51 6.20
C PHE A 45 7.14 -0.97 5.80
N LEU A 46 6.88 -1.34 4.54
CA LEU A 46 7.08 -2.72 4.07
C LEU A 46 8.51 -3.20 4.31
N TYR A 47 9.50 -2.35 4.01
CA TYR A 47 10.91 -2.63 4.31
C TYR A 47 11.16 -2.82 5.82
N ASN A 48 10.57 -1.96 6.66
CA ASN A 48 10.71 -2.07 8.11
C ASN A 48 10.04 -3.33 8.66
N PHE A 49 8.85 -3.69 8.17
CA PHE A 49 8.17 -4.92 8.56
C PHE A 49 9.04 -6.14 8.25
N ALA A 50 9.59 -6.21 7.04
CA ALA A 50 10.52 -7.28 6.65
C ALA A 50 11.77 -7.36 7.55
N LYS A 51 12.23 -6.24 8.11
CA LYS A 51 13.36 -6.21 9.07
C LYS A 51 13.01 -6.63 10.49
N PHE A 52 11.77 -6.47 10.90
CA PHE A 52 11.34 -6.66 12.30
C PHE A 52 10.41 -7.85 12.49
N VAL A 53 10.19 -8.64 11.44
CA VAL A 53 9.53 -9.94 11.50
C VAL A 53 10.58 -11.04 11.31
N GLU A 54 10.46 -12.10 12.10
CA GLU A 54 11.31 -13.28 12.03
C GLU A 54 10.48 -14.44 11.45
N TRP A 55 11.04 -15.08 10.43
CA TRP A 55 10.48 -16.28 9.81
C TRP A 55 11.06 -17.52 10.50
N PRO A 56 10.29 -18.62 10.64
CA PRO A 56 10.64 -19.81 11.42
C PRO A 56 11.84 -20.58 10.88
N ASN A 57 12.22 -20.38 9.61
CA ASN A 57 13.45 -20.90 9.05
C ASN A 57 14.43 -19.76 8.74
N PRO A 58 15.06 -19.15 9.76
CA PRO A 58 16.05 -18.10 9.58
C PRO A 58 17.37 -18.64 9.01
N ASP A 59 17.54 -19.97 8.93
CA ASP A 59 18.78 -20.65 8.51
C ASP A 59 18.98 -20.73 6.99
N ASP A 60 18.17 -19.99 6.23
CA ASP A 60 18.55 -19.46 4.91
C ASP A 60 19.67 -18.39 5.01
N LYS A 61 20.30 -18.23 6.18
CA LYS A 61 21.60 -17.57 6.43
C LYS A 61 22.72 -18.31 5.66
N GLY A 62 22.70 -18.18 4.34
CA GLY A 62 23.57 -18.90 3.40
C GLY A 62 22.92 -19.13 2.04
N SER A 63 21.59 -19.00 1.97
CA SER A 63 20.86 -18.99 0.72
C SER A 63 21.10 -17.66 0.01
N SER A 64 21.65 -17.73 -1.21
CA SER A 64 21.72 -16.59 -2.12
C SER A 64 20.35 -16.16 -2.64
N ALA A 65 19.28 -16.88 -2.28
CA ALA A 65 17.94 -16.59 -2.75
C ALA A 65 17.45 -15.23 -2.22
N PRO A 66 16.84 -14.40 -3.09
CA PRO A 66 16.36 -13.09 -2.68
C PRO A 66 15.22 -13.20 -1.66
N PHE A 67 15.10 -12.19 -0.81
CA PHE A 67 13.90 -11.94 -0.02
C PHE A 67 12.84 -11.33 -0.95
N VAL A 68 11.75 -12.07 -1.16
CA VAL A 68 10.71 -11.68 -2.14
C VAL A 68 9.61 -10.89 -1.44
N ILE A 69 9.34 -9.69 -1.95
CA ILE A 69 8.18 -8.85 -1.60
C ILE A 69 7.23 -8.87 -2.79
N GLY A 70 6.01 -9.34 -2.56
CA GLY A 70 4.94 -9.42 -3.55
C GLY A 70 3.95 -8.28 -3.41
N VAL A 71 3.45 -7.78 -4.54
CA VAL A 71 2.25 -6.94 -4.62
C VAL A 71 1.18 -7.75 -5.33
N LEU A 72 0.00 -7.90 -4.71
CA LEU A 72 -1.14 -8.61 -5.26
C LEU A 72 -2.23 -7.61 -5.65
N GLY A 73 -2.51 -7.52 -6.95
CA GLY A 73 -3.39 -6.52 -7.54
C GLY A 73 -2.60 -5.45 -8.30
N ASP A 74 -3.23 -4.30 -8.52
CA ASP A 74 -2.59 -3.15 -9.16
C ASP A 74 -1.52 -2.58 -8.22
N ASP A 75 -0.35 -2.19 -8.75
CA ASP A 75 0.74 -1.67 -7.92
C ASP A 75 0.62 -0.16 -7.74
N PRO A 76 0.24 0.33 -6.54
CA PRO A 76 0.11 1.77 -6.30
C PRO A 76 1.46 2.43 -5.96
N PHE A 77 2.51 1.64 -5.66
CA PHE A 77 3.80 2.18 -5.26
C PHE A 77 4.63 2.69 -6.45
N GLY A 78 4.48 2.02 -7.60
CA GLY A 78 5.31 2.25 -8.78
C GLY A 78 6.81 2.22 -8.43
N PRO A 79 7.60 3.25 -8.82
CA PRO A 79 9.04 3.24 -8.64
C PRO A 79 9.51 3.29 -7.17
N GLU A 80 8.65 3.72 -6.25
CA GLU A 80 9.02 3.86 -4.83
C GLU A 80 9.27 2.50 -4.17
N LEU A 81 8.54 1.45 -4.58
CA LEU A 81 8.80 0.08 -4.11
C LEU A 81 10.01 -0.53 -4.83
N ASP A 82 10.25 -0.21 -6.10
CA ASP A 82 11.43 -0.71 -6.82
C ASP A 82 12.73 -0.14 -6.21
N ALA A 83 12.68 1.08 -5.67
CA ALA A 83 13.82 1.71 -4.99
C ALA A 83 14.32 0.89 -3.77
N ILE A 84 13.47 0.08 -3.14
CA ILE A 84 13.90 -0.76 -2.01
C ILE A 84 14.67 -2.03 -2.44
N GLU A 85 14.68 -2.41 -3.73
CA GLU A 85 15.50 -3.53 -4.23
C GLU A 85 17.01 -3.32 -4.03
N GLN A 86 17.43 -2.06 -3.91
CA GLN A 86 18.83 -1.73 -3.61
C GLN A 86 19.24 -2.03 -2.18
N LYS A 87 18.28 -2.31 -1.28
CA LYS A 87 18.52 -2.65 0.12
C LYS A 87 18.61 -4.16 0.32
N THR A 88 18.91 -4.56 1.55
CA THR A 88 18.94 -5.96 1.97
C THR A 88 18.12 -6.17 3.25
N ILE A 89 17.62 -7.39 3.39
CA ILE A 89 17.00 -7.94 4.61
C ILE A 89 17.85 -9.11 5.05
N ASN A 90 18.46 -9.03 6.24
CA ASN A 90 19.31 -10.09 6.80
C ASN A 90 20.40 -10.61 5.82
N GLY A 91 20.99 -9.70 5.03
CA GLY A 91 22.02 -10.04 4.03
C GLY A 91 21.48 -10.52 2.67
N ARG A 92 20.17 -10.75 2.53
CA ARG A 92 19.52 -11.16 1.27
C ARG A 92 19.13 -9.93 0.45
N ARG A 93 19.36 -9.97 -0.86
CA ARG A 93 18.85 -8.97 -1.81
C ARG A 93 17.32 -9.02 -1.81
N ILE A 94 16.67 -7.87 -1.98
CA ILE A 94 15.22 -7.80 -2.12
C ILE A 94 14.86 -7.99 -3.60
N SER A 95 13.79 -8.72 -3.87
CA SER A 95 13.18 -8.82 -5.21
C SER A 95 11.69 -8.49 -5.10
N ILE A 96 11.23 -7.56 -5.92
CA ILE A 96 9.82 -7.19 -6.02
C ILE A 96 9.14 -8.05 -7.09
N LYS A 97 7.99 -8.65 -6.74
CA LYS A 97 7.13 -9.36 -7.69
C LYS A 97 5.74 -8.77 -7.66
N ARG A 98 5.10 -8.68 -8.82
CA ARG A 98 3.73 -8.19 -8.98
C ARG A 98 2.88 -9.35 -9.49
N PHE A 99 1.77 -9.62 -8.82
CA PHE A 99 0.87 -10.73 -9.08
C PHE A 99 -0.52 -10.18 -9.39
N GLY A 100 -1.10 -10.59 -10.52
CA GLY A 100 -2.48 -10.17 -10.87
C GLY A 100 -3.51 -10.88 -10.00
N THR A 101 -3.28 -12.17 -9.71
CA THR A 101 -4.20 -13.01 -8.94
C THR A 101 -3.47 -13.83 -7.88
N ILE A 102 -4.22 -14.32 -6.89
CA ILE A 102 -3.67 -15.21 -5.84
C ILE A 102 -3.25 -16.58 -6.42
N ASP A 103 -3.66 -16.90 -7.64
CA ASP A 103 -3.22 -18.09 -8.37
C ASP A 103 -1.80 -17.95 -8.91
N ASP A 104 -1.33 -16.71 -9.12
CA ASP A 104 0.00 -16.41 -9.64
C ASP A 104 1.07 -16.32 -8.54
N VAL A 105 0.65 -16.26 -7.28
CA VAL A 105 1.56 -16.05 -6.14
C VAL A 105 2.50 -17.24 -5.99
N SER A 106 3.75 -17.01 -6.35
CA SER A 106 4.88 -17.92 -6.13
C SER A 106 5.53 -17.67 -4.77
N VAL A 107 6.65 -18.36 -4.47
CA VAL A 107 7.42 -18.18 -3.23
C VAL A 107 7.63 -16.69 -2.94
N CYS A 108 7.04 -16.24 -1.84
CA CYS A 108 6.96 -14.86 -1.39
C CYS A 108 7.17 -14.84 0.13
N HIS A 109 7.84 -13.82 0.66
CA HIS A 109 8.03 -13.70 2.12
C HIS A 109 7.07 -12.67 2.71
N LEU A 110 6.82 -11.58 1.99
CA LEU A 110 5.86 -10.54 2.35
C LEU A 110 4.95 -10.26 1.16
N LEU A 111 3.64 -10.38 1.33
CA LEU A 111 2.64 -10.10 0.29
C LEU A 111 1.78 -8.90 0.67
N PHE A 112 1.85 -7.85 -0.14
CA PHE A 112 0.99 -6.67 -0.03
C PHE A 112 -0.28 -6.84 -0.86
N PHE A 113 -1.44 -6.52 -0.28
CA PHE A 113 -2.76 -6.56 -0.90
C PHE A 113 -3.19 -5.13 -1.24
N SER A 114 -3.33 -4.84 -2.54
CA SER A 114 -3.65 -3.50 -3.05
C SER A 114 -5.11 -3.33 -3.49
N PHE A 115 -6.01 -4.18 -3.01
CA PHE A 115 -7.43 -4.15 -3.35
C PHE A 115 -8.29 -4.29 -2.10
N GLU A 116 -9.49 -3.70 -2.15
CA GLU A 116 -10.38 -3.59 -1.00
C GLU A 116 -11.56 -4.56 -1.02
N GLU A 117 -11.76 -5.29 -2.13
CA GLU A 117 -12.92 -6.19 -2.30
C GLU A 117 -12.93 -7.32 -1.22
N PRO A 118 -13.88 -7.32 -0.27
CA PRO A 118 -13.79 -8.18 0.92
C PRO A 118 -13.82 -9.68 0.61
N GLU A 119 -14.63 -10.11 -0.35
CA GLU A 119 -14.73 -11.53 -0.72
C GLU A 119 -13.48 -12.03 -1.44
N LYS A 120 -12.92 -11.20 -2.33
CA LYS A 120 -11.62 -11.47 -2.97
C LYS A 120 -10.51 -11.54 -1.92
N MET A 121 -10.53 -10.64 -0.94
CA MET A 121 -9.56 -10.60 0.17
C MET A 121 -9.62 -11.88 1.00
N LYS A 122 -10.81 -12.25 1.49
CA LYS A 122 -11.02 -13.47 2.29
C LYS A 122 -10.58 -14.72 1.52
N LYS A 123 -10.94 -14.82 0.24
CA LYS A 123 -10.51 -15.94 -0.62
C LYS A 123 -9.00 -16.01 -0.73
N ALA A 124 -8.34 -14.87 -0.92
CA ALA A 124 -6.89 -14.82 -1.07
C ALA A 124 -6.16 -15.18 0.24
N LEU A 125 -6.58 -14.61 1.37
CA LEU A 125 -6.05 -14.93 2.71
C LEU A 125 -6.22 -16.42 3.04
N ARG A 126 -7.40 -17.00 2.78
CA ARG A 126 -7.65 -18.44 2.97
C ARG A 126 -6.73 -19.32 2.17
N LYS A 127 -6.35 -18.92 0.95
CA LYS A 127 -5.49 -19.71 0.07
C LYS A 127 -4.04 -19.77 0.55
N ILE A 128 -3.56 -18.71 1.20
CA ILE A 128 -2.18 -18.60 1.69
C ILE A 128 -2.06 -18.84 3.20
N SER A 129 -3.12 -19.24 3.89
CA SER A 129 -3.18 -19.39 5.35
C SER A 129 -2.16 -20.39 5.91
N ASN A 130 -1.80 -21.41 5.13
CA ASN A 130 -0.81 -22.42 5.50
C ASN A 130 0.62 -22.07 5.05
N GLN A 131 0.82 -20.88 4.49
CA GLN A 131 2.12 -20.43 4.01
C GLN A 131 2.74 -19.46 5.00
N THR A 132 4.06 -19.51 5.11
CA THR A 132 4.85 -18.61 5.97
C THR A 132 5.07 -17.26 5.28
N ILE A 133 3.98 -16.55 5.00
CA ILE A 133 3.97 -15.26 4.29
C ILE A 133 3.42 -14.18 5.22
N LEU A 134 4.17 -13.09 5.39
CA LEU A 134 3.66 -11.90 6.07
C LEU A 134 2.69 -11.18 5.14
N THR A 135 1.41 -11.15 5.51
CA THR A 135 0.39 -10.43 4.74
C THR A 135 0.25 -9.00 5.22
N VAL A 136 0.28 -8.05 4.30
CA VAL A 136 0.08 -6.62 4.56
C VAL A 136 -1.00 -6.09 3.65
N GLY A 137 -1.92 -5.25 4.12
CA GLY A 137 -2.98 -4.69 3.30
C GLY A 137 -3.34 -3.29 3.71
N GLU A 138 -4.06 -2.57 2.87
CA GLU A 138 -4.50 -1.20 3.13
C GLU A 138 -6.03 -1.03 3.20
N ALA A 139 -6.77 -2.10 2.91
CA ALA A 139 -8.22 -2.09 3.09
C ALA A 139 -8.57 -1.89 4.56
N GLU A 140 -9.62 -1.10 4.80
CA GLU A 140 -10.20 -0.94 6.13
C GLU A 140 -10.57 -2.31 6.71
N GLY A 141 -10.21 -2.56 7.97
CA GLY A 141 -10.52 -3.84 8.62
C GLY A 141 -9.63 -5.01 8.18
N PHE A 142 -8.55 -4.79 7.42
CA PHE A 142 -7.71 -5.88 6.88
C PHE A 142 -7.19 -6.80 7.98
N ALA A 143 -6.67 -6.25 9.08
CA ALA A 143 -6.11 -7.02 10.19
C ALA A 143 -7.19 -7.81 10.95
N GLN A 144 -8.39 -7.24 11.07
CA GLN A 144 -9.57 -7.84 11.71
C GLN A 144 -10.13 -9.00 10.86
N THR A 145 -9.98 -8.93 9.54
CA THR A 145 -10.45 -9.94 8.58
C THR A 145 -9.46 -11.12 8.40
N GLY A 146 -8.44 -11.19 9.25
CA GLY A 146 -7.45 -12.27 9.25
C GLY A 146 -6.14 -11.95 8.53
N GLY A 147 -5.99 -10.73 8.02
CA GLY A 147 -4.68 -10.20 7.63
C GLY A 147 -3.79 -9.97 8.84
N MET A 148 -2.47 -9.91 8.65
CA MET A 148 -1.51 -9.75 9.75
C MET A 148 -1.19 -8.29 10.07
N ILE A 149 -0.98 -7.46 9.05
CA ILE A 149 -0.70 -6.03 9.21
C ILE A 149 -1.61 -5.22 8.28
N GLY A 150 -2.43 -4.34 8.84
CA GLY A 150 -3.28 -3.43 8.06
C GLY A 150 -2.75 -2.00 8.16
N PHE A 151 -2.56 -1.28 7.05
CA PHE A 151 -2.35 0.16 7.10
C PHE A 151 -3.65 0.85 7.50
N VAL A 152 -3.55 1.84 8.38
CA VAL A 152 -4.67 2.70 8.77
C VAL A 152 -4.21 4.14 8.82
N GLU A 153 -5.11 5.07 8.48
CA GLU A 153 -4.83 6.48 8.65
C GLU A 153 -5.40 6.96 9.98
N LYS A 154 -4.57 7.60 10.80
CA LYS A 154 -4.99 8.20 12.07
C LYS A 154 -4.33 9.55 12.26
N GLU A 155 -5.13 10.58 12.51
CA GLU A 155 -4.66 11.97 12.68
C GLU A 155 -3.79 12.43 11.50
N ASN A 156 -4.22 12.14 10.28
CA ASN A 156 -3.50 12.51 9.04
C ASN A 156 -2.07 11.91 8.97
N LYS A 157 -1.88 10.74 9.59
CA LYS A 157 -0.62 9.99 9.59
C LYS A 157 -0.90 8.53 9.28
N ILE A 158 -0.04 7.96 8.43
CA ILE A 158 -0.01 6.52 8.20
C ILE A 158 0.44 5.80 9.47
N ARG A 159 -0.43 4.91 9.95
CA ARG A 159 -0.23 3.97 11.05
C ARG A 159 -0.49 2.57 10.52
N PHE A 160 -0.36 1.59 11.40
CA PHE A 160 -0.68 0.22 11.07
C PHE A 160 -1.20 -0.52 12.28
N GLU A 161 -2.11 -1.44 12.00
CA GLU A 161 -2.68 -2.39 12.92
C GLU A 161 -1.97 -3.73 12.79
N ILE A 162 -1.82 -4.46 13.90
CA ILE A 162 -1.21 -5.80 13.90
C ILE A 162 -2.16 -6.80 14.55
N ASN A 163 -2.48 -7.84 13.78
CA ASN A 163 -3.10 -9.07 14.27
C ASN A 163 -2.02 -10.09 14.63
N ARG A 164 -1.66 -10.13 15.92
CA ARG A 164 -0.60 -11.01 16.42
C ARG A 164 -0.96 -12.49 16.32
N ALA A 165 -2.24 -12.83 16.47
CA ALA A 165 -2.70 -14.22 16.40
C ALA A 165 -2.55 -14.78 14.99
N ALA A 166 -2.90 -14.00 13.96
CA ALA A 166 -2.69 -14.36 12.57
C ALA A 166 -1.19 -14.57 12.24
N ALA A 167 -0.33 -13.64 12.68
CA ALA A 167 1.12 -13.75 12.46
C ALA A 167 1.72 -14.99 13.14
N ALA A 168 1.35 -15.25 14.41
CA ALA A 168 1.79 -16.41 15.14
C ALA A 168 1.32 -17.73 14.50
N SER A 169 0.09 -17.75 13.97
CA SER A 169 -0.47 -18.93 13.28
C SER A 169 0.28 -19.28 11.99
N ALA A 170 0.85 -18.27 11.31
CA ALA A 170 1.74 -18.47 10.16
C ALA A 170 3.20 -18.79 10.53
N GLY A 171 3.50 -18.93 11.83
CA GLY A 171 4.84 -19.17 12.35
C GLY A 171 5.75 -17.95 12.38
N LEU A 172 5.21 -16.74 12.20
CA LEU A 172 5.97 -15.50 12.18
C LEU A 172 6.08 -14.89 13.58
N THR A 173 7.28 -14.43 13.93
CA THR A 173 7.51 -13.70 15.19
C THR A 173 7.71 -12.22 14.91
N ILE A 174 6.82 -11.38 15.46
CA ILE A 174 6.91 -9.92 15.30
C ILE A 174 7.71 -9.33 16.47
N SER A 175 8.77 -8.58 16.15
CA SER A 175 9.61 -7.92 17.15
C SER A 175 8.83 -6.91 17.99
N SER A 176 9.12 -6.87 19.30
CA SER A 176 8.56 -5.88 20.22
C SER A 176 8.87 -4.42 19.82
N LYS A 177 9.94 -4.19 19.05
CA LYS A 177 10.25 -2.86 18.49
C LYS A 177 9.18 -2.40 17.51
N LEU A 178 8.66 -3.29 16.68
CA LEU A 178 7.61 -2.97 15.71
C LEU A 178 6.25 -2.79 16.40
N LEU A 179 5.94 -3.64 17.39
CA LEU A 179 4.71 -3.57 18.16
C LEU A 179 4.54 -2.23 18.90
N LYS A 180 5.64 -1.61 19.35
CA LYS A 180 5.61 -0.28 20.00
C LYS A 180 5.16 0.85 19.09
N LEU A 181 5.21 0.66 17.77
CA LEU A 181 4.82 1.64 16.76
C LEU A 181 3.39 1.37 16.23
N ALA A 182 2.79 0.24 16.61
CA ALA A 182 1.54 -0.27 16.06
C ALA A 182 0.32 0.06 16.93
N VAL A 183 -0.85 0.04 16.31
CA VAL A 183 -2.12 -0.19 17.00
C VAL A 183 -2.34 -1.72 17.05
N ILE A 184 -2.66 -2.31 18.20
CA ILE A 184 -2.83 -3.76 18.32
C ILE A 184 -4.32 -4.09 18.20
N VAL A 185 -4.65 -5.08 17.36
CA VAL A 185 -6.04 -5.51 17.13
C VAL A 185 -6.18 -7.02 17.22
N GLU A 186 -7.36 -7.48 17.63
CA GLU A 186 -7.76 -8.88 17.64
C GLU A 186 -8.64 -9.16 16.41
N ALA A 187 -8.64 -10.40 15.92
CA ALA A 187 -9.55 -10.77 14.83
C ALA A 187 -10.99 -10.72 15.36
N GLU A 188 -11.92 -10.19 14.56
CA GLU A 188 -13.34 -10.39 14.84
C GLU A 188 -13.63 -11.87 14.58
N GLU A 189 -13.77 -12.67 15.66
CA GLU A 189 -14.37 -13.98 15.56
C GLU A 189 -15.77 -13.78 14.98
N GLY A 190 -15.90 -14.09 13.68
CA GLY A 190 -17.18 -14.02 12.99
C GLY A 190 -18.21 -14.74 13.84
N ASN A 191 -19.17 -13.98 14.35
CA ASN A 191 -20.32 -14.50 15.07
C ASN A 191 -20.98 -15.53 14.16
N ALA A 192 -20.65 -16.79 14.39
CA ALA A 192 -21.29 -17.93 13.79
C ALA A 192 -22.70 -18.01 14.37
N LEU A 193 -23.61 -17.21 13.81
CA LEU A 193 -25.03 -17.33 14.04
C LEU A 193 -25.75 -17.17 12.71
N GLN A 194 -25.94 -18.31 12.04
CA GLN A 194 -27.27 -18.84 11.71
C GLN A 194 -27.19 -20.34 11.45
#